data_AF-A0A7G3GEN8-F1
#
_entry.id   AF-A0A7G3GEN8-F1
#
_cell.length_a   1.000
_cell.length_b   1.000
_cell.length_c   1.000
_cell.angle_alpha   90.00
_cell.angle_beta   90.00
_cell.angle_gamma   90.00
#
_symmetry.space_group_name_H-M   'P 1'
#
loop_
_entity.id
_entity.type
_entity.pdbx_description
1 polymer ?
#
loop_
_entity_poly.entity_id
_entity_poly.type
_entity_poly.pdbx_seq_one_letter_code
_entity_poly.pdbx_strand_id
1 'polypeptide(L)'
;MAPFSQELEPPRNPVRFIPQLVEVFGIGRDAISAWLDAWAAQGLRGLQDEVRLGRPAVLTEGDLQELKILIDENPHQLKMAVAQFEDKSGKKAELITYRRAIKKF
;
A
#
# COMPACT_ATOMS: atom_id res chain seq x y z
N MET A 1 -6.56 -23.67 -38.22
CA MET A 1 -7.12 -23.22 -36.93
C MET A 1 -7.04 -24.40 -35.98
N ALA A 2 -5.95 -24.51 -35.22
CA ALA A 2 -5.74 -25.62 -34.28
C ALA A 2 -6.24 -25.22 -32.88
N PRO A 3 -6.85 -26.13 -32.11
CA PRO A 3 -7.51 -25.79 -30.86
C PRO A 3 -6.46 -25.48 -29.79
N PHE A 4 -6.43 -24.23 -29.34
CA PHE A 4 -5.70 -23.80 -28.15
C PHE A 4 -6.52 -24.20 -26.91
N SER A 5 -6.61 -25.51 -26.69
CA SER A 5 -7.21 -26.09 -25.49
C SER A 5 -6.28 -27.17 -24.96
N GLN A 6 -5.04 -26.76 -24.67
CA GLN A 6 -4.28 -27.43 -23.63
C GLN A 6 -4.78 -26.85 -22.31
N GLU A 7 -5.57 -27.64 -21.59
CA GLU A 7 -5.68 -27.49 -20.14
C GLU A 7 -4.26 -27.36 -19.60
N LEU A 8 -3.97 -26.22 -18.98
CA LEU A 8 -2.75 -26.03 -18.20
C LEU A 8 -2.88 -26.91 -16.94
N GLU A 9 -2.77 -28.22 -17.12
CA GLU A 9 -2.49 -29.16 -16.04
C GLU A 9 -1.27 -28.62 -15.31
N PRO A 10 -1.40 -28.21 -14.03
CA PRO A 10 -0.29 -27.61 -13.32
C PRO A 10 0.88 -28.60 -13.30
N PRO A 11 2.12 -28.13 -13.51
CA PRO A 11 3.26 -29.02 -13.62
C PRO A 11 3.34 -29.93 -12.39
N ARG A 12 3.46 -31.24 -12.64
CA ARG A 12 3.48 -32.33 -11.65
C ARG A 12 4.54 -32.17 -10.54
N ASN A 13 5.42 -31.16 -10.62
CA ASN A 13 6.29 -30.67 -9.55
C ASN A 13 6.83 -29.25 -9.87
N PRO A 14 6.36 -28.18 -9.20
CA PRO A 14 6.79 -26.79 -9.51
C PRO A 14 8.24 -26.49 -9.10
N VAL A 15 8.83 -27.28 -8.19
CA VAL A 15 10.15 -27.00 -7.59
C VAL A 15 11.29 -27.08 -8.62
N ARG A 16 11.15 -27.89 -9.68
CA ARG A 16 12.20 -28.07 -10.70
C ARG A 16 12.38 -26.88 -11.63
N PHE A 17 11.37 -26.01 -11.76
CA PHE A 17 11.39 -24.89 -12.70
C PHE A 17 11.92 -23.59 -12.08
N ILE A 18 12.08 -23.55 -10.76
CA ILE A 18 12.53 -22.36 -10.03
C ILE A 18 13.83 -21.76 -10.60
N PRO A 19 14.89 -22.53 -10.95
CA PRO A 19 16.10 -21.95 -11.54
C PRO A 19 15.86 -21.23 -12.87
N GLN A 20 14.98 -21.77 -13.72
CA GLN A 20 14.62 -21.14 -15.01
C GLN A 20 13.81 -19.87 -14.79
N LEU A 21 12.91 -19.87 -13.79
CA LEU A 21 12.14 -18.68 -13.41
C LEU A 21 13.06 -17.59 -12.84
N VAL A 22 14.09 -17.95 -12.07
CA VAL A 22 15.11 -16.99 -11.58
C VAL A 22 15.80 -16.31 -12.76
N GLU A 23 16.17 -17.08 -13.79
CA GLU A 23 16.82 -16.56 -14.99
C GLU A 23 15.89 -15.62 -15.79
N VAL A 24 14.63 -16.01 -15.97
CA VAL A 24 13.65 -15.22 -16.74
C VAL A 24 13.25 -13.92 -16.02
N PHE A 25 12.99 -13.99 -14.72
CA PHE A 25 12.47 -12.84 -13.96
C PHE A 25 13.57 -12.00 -13.30
N GLY A 26 14.80 -12.52 -13.17
CA GLY A 26 15.90 -11.84 -12.50
C GLY A 26 15.67 -11.64 -10.99
N ILE A 27 14.73 -12.39 -10.40
CA ILE A 27 14.34 -12.30 -8.99
C ILE A 27 14.88 -13.52 -8.23
N GLY A 28 15.18 -13.34 -6.95
CA GLY A 28 15.68 -14.40 -6.09
C GLY A 28 14.74 -15.60 -5.95
N ARG A 29 15.35 -16.77 -5.74
CA ARG A 29 14.67 -18.06 -5.56
C ARG A 29 13.55 -18.02 -4.51
N ASP A 30 13.78 -17.36 -3.37
CA ASP A 30 12.82 -17.33 -2.27
C ASP A 30 11.54 -16.58 -2.64
N ALA A 31 11.66 -15.48 -3.38
CA ALA A 31 10.51 -14.73 -3.87
C ALA A 31 9.72 -15.52 -4.91
N ILE A 32 10.39 -16.24 -5.82
CA ILE A 32 9.73 -17.13 -6.77
C ILE A 32 9.01 -18.27 -6.05
N SER A 33 9.63 -18.87 -5.03
CA SER A 33 8.99 -19.91 -4.22
C SER A 33 7.73 -19.36 -3.54
N ALA A 34 7.83 -18.19 -2.91
CA ALA A 34 6.70 -17.54 -2.24
C ALA A 34 5.55 -17.22 -3.21
N TRP A 35 5.86 -16.75 -4.43
CA TRP A 35 4.84 -16.51 -5.46
C TRP A 35 4.14 -17.81 -5.90
N LEU A 36 4.89 -18.90 -6.09
CA LEU A 36 4.32 -20.19 -6.46
C LEU A 36 3.42 -20.76 -5.34
N ASP A 37 3.86 -20.64 -4.08
CA ASP A 37 3.07 -21.07 -2.92
C ASP A 37 1.78 -20.25 -2.78
N ALA A 38 1.89 -18.91 -2.91
CA ALA A 38 0.74 -18.02 -2.86
C ALA A 38 -0.25 -18.26 -4.01
N TRP A 39 0.26 -18.50 -5.22
CA TRP A 39 -0.57 -18.86 -6.37
C TRP A 39 -1.25 -20.21 -6.21
N ALA A 40 -0.55 -21.23 -5.70
CA ALA A 40 -1.14 -22.54 -5.46
C ALA A 40 -2.26 -22.48 -4.41
N ALA A 41 -2.13 -21.61 -3.40
CA ALA A 41 -3.13 -21.45 -2.35
C ALA A 41 -4.32 -20.58 -2.76
N GLN A 42 -4.10 -19.51 -3.53
CA GLN A 42 -5.10 -18.45 -3.75
C GLN A 42 -5.33 -18.09 -5.22
N GLY A 43 -4.71 -18.81 -6.15
CA GLY A 43 -4.74 -18.52 -7.59
C GLY A 43 -4.19 -17.13 -7.89
N LEU A 44 -4.83 -16.43 -8.83
CA LEU A 44 -4.45 -15.06 -9.22
C LEU A 44 -4.44 -14.07 -8.06
N ARG A 45 -5.28 -14.25 -7.02
CA ARG A 45 -5.28 -13.37 -5.85
C ARG A 45 -3.96 -13.41 -5.10
N GLY A 46 -3.33 -14.58 -4.99
CA GLY A 46 -2.05 -14.74 -4.27
C GLY A 46 -0.86 -14.06 -4.95
N LEU A 47 -1.00 -13.68 -6.22
CA LEU A 47 0.01 -12.94 -6.98
C LEU A 47 -0.20 -11.42 -6.96
N GLN A 48 -1.34 -10.94 -6.44
CA GLN A 48 -1.59 -9.51 -6.32
C GLN A 48 -0.75 -8.95 -5.18
N ASP A 49 -0.13 -7.79 -5.41
CA ASP A 49 0.47 -7.03 -4.32
C ASP A 49 -0.64 -6.68 -3.32
N GLU A 50 -0.46 -7.10 -2.07
CA GLU A 50 -1.32 -6.63 -1.00
C GLU A 50 -1.15 -5.12 -0.84
N VAL A 51 -2.18 -4.47 -0.28
CA VAL A 51 -2.07 -3.08 0.13
C VAL A 51 -1.01 -2.99 1.21
N ARG A 52 0.22 -2.66 0.82
CA ARG A 52 1.30 -2.40 1.75
C ARG A 52 0.92 -1.13 2.49
N LEU A 53 0.46 -1.29 3.73
CA LEU A 53 0.32 -0.17 4.65
C LEU A 53 1.75 0.32 4.88
N GLY A 54 2.12 1.40 4.18
CA GLY A 54 3.35 2.12 4.46
C GLY A 54 3.37 2.60 5.91
N ARG A 55 4.40 3.37 6.29
CA ARG A 55 4.46 3.95 7.64
C ARG A 55 3.09 4.60 7.97
N PRO A 56 2.45 4.25 9.10
CA PRO A 56 1.19 4.84 9.49
C PRO A 56 1.28 6.37 9.44
N ALA A 57 0.24 7.02 8.93
CA ALA A 57 0.19 8.47 8.88
C ALA A 57 0.28 9.03 10.31
N VAL A 58 0.99 10.14 10.48
CA VAL A 58 1.13 10.82 11.80
C VAL A 58 -0.22 11.34 12.29
N LEU A 59 -1.09 11.73 11.37
CA LEU A 59 -2.44 12.22 11.64
C LEU A 59 -3.44 11.11 11.29
N THR A 60 -4.30 10.77 12.25
CA THR A 60 -5.43 9.85 12.06
C THR A 60 -6.58 10.56 11.36
N GLU A 61 -7.58 9.80 10.90
CA GLU A 61 -8.79 10.39 10.30
C GLU A 61 -9.51 11.34 11.28
N GLY A 62 -9.56 11.00 12.57
CA GLY A 62 -10.13 11.88 13.60
C GLY A 62 -9.36 13.19 13.75
N ASP A 63 -8.03 13.13 13.72
CA ASP A 63 -7.18 14.32 13.75
C ASP A 63 -7.46 15.24 12.54
N LEU A 64 -7.72 14.65 11.37
CA LEU A 64 -8.03 15.40 10.16
C LEU A 64 -9.39 16.12 10.26
N GLN A 65 -10.39 15.50 10.88
CA GLN A 65 -11.69 16.14 11.11
C GLN A 65 -11.58 17.32 12.07
N GLU A 66 -10.84 17.17 13.17
CA GLU A 66 -10.59 18.27 14.11
C GLU A 66 -9.82 19.42 13.46
N LEU A 67 -8.80 19.09 12.67
CA LEU A 67 -8.03 20.07 11.90
C LEU A 67 -8.92 20.80 10.88
N LYS A 68 -9.84 20.09 10.22
CA LYS A 68 -10.78 20.69 9.27
C LYS A 68 -11.66 21.74 9.93
N ILE A 69 -12.22 21.45 11.11
CA ILE A 69 -13.04 22.41 11.86
C ILE A 69 -12.26 23.70 12.16
N LEU A 70 -11.01 23.57 12.64
CA LEU A 70 -10.18 24.72 12.96
C LEU A 70 -9.79 25.55 11.73
N ILE A 71 -9.61 24.90 10.58
CA ILE A 71 -9.33 25.58 9.31
C ILE A 71 -10.58 26.27 8.78
N ASP A 72 -11.75 25.63 8.86
CA ASP A 72 -13.03 26.21 8.41
C ASP A 72 -13.39 27.46 9.24
N GLU A 73 -13.03 27.51 10.53
CA GLU A 73 -13.17 28.71 11.36
C GLU A 73 -12.28 29.88 10.90
N ASN A 74 -11.07 29.60 10.40
CA ASN A 74 -10.11 30.62 9.98
C ASN A 74 -9.31 30.22 8.73
N PRO A 75 -9.91 30.22 7.52
CA PRO A 75 -9.32 29.63 6.32
C PRO A 75 -8.00 30.27 5.87
N HIS A 76 -7.80 31.56 6.15
CA HIS A 76 -6.59 32.29 5.76
C HIS A 76 -5.40 32.09 6.71
N GLN A 77 -5.62 31.48 7.88
CA GLN A 77 -4.63 31.42 8.97
C GLN A 77 -4.23 29.98 9.31
N LEU A 78 -3.80 29.21 8.31
CA LEU A 78 -3.41 27.81 8.49
C LEU A 78 -2.42 27.57 9.63
N LYS A 79 -1.40 28.44 9.80
CA LYS A 79 -0.41 28.28 10.88
C LYS A 79 -1.05 28.36 12.26
N MET A 80 -2.08 29.20 12.42
CA MET A 80 -2.81 29.33 13.67
C MET A 80 -3.65 28.08 13.95
N ALA A 81 -4.39 27.58 12.94
CA ALA A 81 -5.17 26.36 13.05
C ALA A 81 -4.28 25.14 13.39
N VAL A 82 -3.09 25.04 12.77
CA VAL A 82 -2.11 24.00 13.10
C VAL A 82 -1.62 24.13 14.54
N ALA A 83 -1.24 25.32 14.99
CA ALA A 83 -0.78 25.51 16.38
C ALA A 83 -1.86 25.12 17.40
N GLN A 84 -3.11 25.53 17.17
CA GLN A 84 -4.24 25.16 18.01
C GLN A 84 -4.49 23.63 18.01
N PHE A 85 -4.34 22.99 16.85
CA PHE A 85 -4.45 21.53 16.75
C PHE A 85 -3.32 20.81 17.49
N GLU A 86 -2.07 21.26 17.35
CA GLU A 86 -0.91 20.66 18.02
C GLU A 86 -1.03 20.81 19.55
N ASP A 87 -1.51 21.96 20.03
CA ASP A 87 -1.75 22.19 21.46
C ASP A 87 -2.87 21.30 22.02
N LYS A 88 -3.93 21.06 21.24
CA LYS A 88 -5.06 20.20 21.66
C LYS A 88 -4.75 18.70 21.60
N SER A 89 -4.13 18.24 20.50
CA SER A 89 -3.90 16.82 20.23
C SER A 89 -2.57 16.29 20.79
N GLY A 90 -1.61 17.18 21.10
CA GLY A 90 -0.24 16.82 21.45
C GLY A 90 0.57 16.22 20.31
N LYS A 91 -0.01 16.07 19.11
CA LYS A 91 0.64 15.51 17.93
C LYS A 91 1.26 16.62 17.10
N LYS A 92 2.53 16.44 16.74
CA LYS A 92 3.27 17.40 15.91
C LYS A 92 3.68 16.79 14.58
N ALA A 93 3.58 17.59 13.53
CA ALA A 93 4.04 17.22 12.21
C ALA A 93 4.63 18.43 11.47
N GLU A 94 5.34 18.19 10.38
CA GLU A 94 5.78 19.29 9.54
C GLU A 94 4.59 19.98 8.84
N LEU A 95 4.69 21.29 8.59
CA LEU A 95 3.67 22.07 7.88
C LEU A 95 3.27 21.47 6.53
N ILE A 96 4.20 20.79 5.85
CA ILE A 96 3.94 20.09 4.58
C ILE A 96 2.94 18.94 4.76
N THR A 97 2.99 18.23 5.89
CA THR A 97 2.04 17.15 6.24
C THR A 97 0.63 17.71 6.37
N TYR A 98 0.46 18.83 7.08
CA TYR A 98 -0.83 19.51 7.19
C TYR A 98 -1.34 20.02 5.84
N ARG A 99 -0.47 20.61 5.01
CA ARG A 99 -0.85 21.03 3.64
C ARG A 99 -1.27 19.85 2.76
N ARG A 100 -0.62 18.69 2.88
CA ARG A 100 -1.04 17.47 2.18
C ARG A 100 -2.38 16.95 2.66
N ALA A 101 -2.62 17.01 3.98
CA ALA A 101 -3.88 16.63 4.58
C ALA A 101 -5.05 17.50 4.07
N ILE A 102 -4.85 18.82 3.96
CA ILE A 102 -5.89 19.74 3.48
C ILE A 102 -6.36 19.43 2.07
N LYS A 103 -5.49 18.90 1.20
CA LYS A 103 -5.87 18.49 -0.16
C LYS A 103 -6.83 17.30 -0.20
N LYS A 104 -7.04 16.62 0.93
CA LYS A 104 -7.96 15.49 1.05
C LYS A 104 -9.36 15.90 1.52
N PHE A 105 -9.51 17.13 2.03
CA PHE A 105 -10.81 17.76 2.25
C PHE A 105 -11.39 18.21 0.91
#